data_AF-A0A7X9Q955-F1
#
_entry.id   AF-A0A7X9Q955-F1
#
_cell.length_a   1.000
_cell.length_b   1.000
_cell.length_c   1.000
_cell.angle_alpha   90.00
_cell.angle_beta   90.00
_cell.angle_gamma   90.00
#
_symmetry.space_group_name_H-M   'P 1'
#
loop_
_entity.id
_entity.type
_entity.pdbx_description
1 polymer ?
#
loop_
_entity_poly.entity_id
_entity_poly.type
_entity_poly.pdbx_seq_one_letter_code
_entity_poly.pdbx_strand_id
1 'polypeptide(L)'
;VYQHKLNDKFDYILGLDNIYAKSKVELAKNFVSKNNAYNYYLVGDTLHDFEVANEIDAKCILLMNGHQSISKIKKSNAIIAENLEELISIIN
;
A
#
# COMPACT_ATOMS: atom_id res chain seq x y z
N VAL A 1 -0.89 -12.41 9.68
CA VAL A 1 -0.77 -11.52 10.88
C VAL A 1 -0.68 -12.31 12.18
N TYR A 2 -1.66 -13.16 12.53
CA TYR A 2 -1.66 -13.91 13.80
C TYR A 2 -0.48 -14.87 13.98
N GLN A 3 -0.10 -15.61 12.94
CA GLN A 3 1.02 -16.55 12.99
C GLN A 3 2.36 -15.88 13.32
N HIS A 4 2.53 -14.62 12.91
CA HIS A 4 3.75 -13.83 13.17
C HIS A 4 3.61 -12.92 14.41
N LYS A 5 2.50 -13.00 15.16
CA LYS A 5 2.22 -12.17 16.34
C LYS A 5 2.37 -10.67 16.10
N LEU A 6 1.93 -10.22 14.92
CA LEU A 6 1.96 -8.81 14.54
C LEU A 6 0.62 -8.10 14.78
N ASN A 7 -0.37 -8.78 15.33
CA ASN A 7 -1.73 -8.27 15.47
C ASN A 7 -1.83 -7.05 16.41
N ASP A 8 -0.90 -6.91 17.35
CA ASP A 8 -0.81 -5.75 18.25
C ASP A 8 -0.19 -4.51 17.57
N LYS A 9 0.30 -4.64 16.33
CA LYS A 9 0.90 -3.55 15.55
C LYS A 9 -0.08 -2.87 14.59
N PHE A 10 -1.33 -3.34 14.53
CA PHE A 10 -2.34 -2.80 13.62
C PHE A 10 -3.59 -2.38 14.39
N ASP A 11 -4.02 -1.12 14.22
CA ASP A 11 -5.31 -0.66 14.75
C ASP A 11 -6.50 -1.30 14.02
N TYR A 12 -6.32 -1.58 12.72
CA TYR A 12 -7.34 -2.19 11.86
C TYR A 12 -6.72 -3.28 10.98
N ILE A 13 -7.43 -4.41 10.87
CA ILE A 13 -7.13 -5.48 9.90
C ILE A 13 -8.36 -5.64 9.02
N LEU A 14 -8.24 -5.23 7.75
CA LEU A 14 -9.32 -5.31 6.78
C LEU A 14 -8.99 -6.40 5.75
N GLY A 15 -9.83 -7.43 5.69
CA GLY A 15 -9.72 -8.52 4.73
C GLY A 15 -10.81 -8.46 3.67
N LEU A 16 -10.58 -9.15 2.56
CA LEU A 16 -11.58 -9.43 1.54
C LEU A 16 -11.76 -10.93 1.44
N ASP A 17 -13.00 -11.39 1.32
CA ASP A 17 -13.30 -12.81 1.05
C ASP A 17 -13.05 -13.19 -0.42
N ASN A 18 -12.79 -12.19 -1.28
CA ASN A 18 -12.63 -12.34 -2.72
C ASN A 18 -11.29 -11.75 -3.20
N ILE A 19 -10.66 -12.41 -4.19
CA ILE A 19 -9.32 -12.07 -4.71
C ILE A 19 -9.31 -10.94 -5.77
N TYR A 20 -10.42 -10.24 -6.00
CA TYR A 20 -10.51 -9.25 -7.09
C TYR A 20 -9.95 -7.88 -6.68
N ALA A 21 -9.20 -7.26 -7.61
CA ALA A 21 -8.64 -5.91 -7.49
C ALA A 21 -9.67 -4.82 -7.15
N LYS A 22 -10.86 -4.88 -7.77
CA LYS A 22 -11.92 -3.89 -7.59
C LYS A 22 -12.36 -3.78 -6.12
N SER A 23 -12.38 -4.90 -5.39
CA SER A 23 -12.80 -4.89 -3.99
C SER A 23 -11.77 -4.24 -3.05
N LYS A 24 -10.48 -4.17 -3.41
CA LYS A 24 -9.47 -3.45 -2.60
C LYS A 24 -9.64 -1.94 -2.69
N VAL A 25 -9.94 -1.41 -3.87
CA VAL A 25 -10.22 0.01 -4.07
C VAL A 25 -11.43 0.44 -3.25
N GLU A 26 -12.53 -0.32 -3.32
CA GLU A 26 -13.74 -0.03 -2.56
C GLU A 26 -13.50 -0.11 -1.04
N LEU A 27 -12.74 -1.11 -0.58
CA LEU A 27 -12.36 -1.24 0.82
C LEU A 27 -11.54 -0.03 1.30
N ALA A 28 -10.57 0.40 0.52
CA ALA A 28 -9.73 1.55 0.85
C ALA A 28 -10.53 2.86 0.88
N LYS A 29 -11.42 3.10 -0.10
CA LYS A 29 -12.34 4.27 -0.10
C LYS A 29 -13.25 4.28 1.14
N ASN A 30 -13.79 3.12 1.50
CA ASN A 30 -14.63 2.99 2.69
C ASN A 30 -13.84 3.21 3.99
N PHE A 31 -12.56 2.82 4.02
CA PHE A 31 -11.71 3.06 5.18
C PHE A 31 -11.35 4.54 5.32
N VAL A 32 -10.89 5.17 4.23
CA VAL A 32 -10.51 6.60 4.22
C VAL A 32 -11.69 7.49 4.60
N SER A 33 -12.87 7.26 4.01
CA SER A 33 -14.08 8.06 4.32
C SER A 33 -14.54 8.00 5.77
N LYS A 34 -14.24 6.89 6.48
CA LYS A 34 -14.58 6.72 7.90
C LYS A 34 -13.54 7.31 8.84
N ASN A 35 -12.28 7.37 8.42
CA ASN A 35 -11.15 7.75 9.29
C ASN A 35 -10.62 9.17 9.02
N ASN A 36 -10.91 9.77 7.85
CA ASN A 36 -10.65 11.17 7.47
C ASN A 36 -9.31 11.73 7.98
N ALA A 37 -8.22 11.00 7.76
CA ALA A 37 -6.88 11.50 8.03
C ALA A 37 -6.41 12.45 6.92
N TYR A 38 -5.50 13.36 7.25
CA TYR A 38 -5.00 14.36 6.31
C TYR A 38 -3.98 13.82 5.30
N ASN A 39 -3.28 12.73 5.63
CA ASN A 39 -2.25 12.14 4.78
C ASN A 39 -2.28 10.62 4.90
N TYR A 40 -2.42 9.93 3.78
CA TYR A 40 -2.34 8.49 3.70
C TYR A 40 -1.10 8.05 2.93
N TYR A 41 -0.42 7.03 3.46
CA TYR A 41 0.60 6.29 2.75
C TYR A 41 0.07 4.90 2.45
N LEU A 42 0.20 4.46 1.20
CA LEU A 42 -0.06 3.09 0.81
C LEU A 42 1.27 2.44 0.44
N VAL A 43 1.65 1.44 1.23
CA VAL A 43 2.84 0.62 1.00
C VAL A 43 2.42 -0.71 0.38
N GLY A 44 2.97 -1.03 -0.78
CA GLY A 44 2.73 -2.29 -1.49
C GLY A 44 3.91 -2.68 -2.36
N ASP A 45 3.74 -3.69 -3.22
CA ASP A 45 4.80 -4.20 -4.09
C ASP A 45 4.38 -4.29 -5.58
N THR A 46 3.12 -3.94 -5.88
CA THR A 46 2.56 -4.07 -7.24
C THR A 46 2.03 -2.75 -7.80
N LEU A 47 1.92 -2.64 -9.13
CA LEU A 47 1.23 -1.51 -9.77
C LEU A 47 -0.24 -1.41 -9.36
N HIS A 48 -0.85 -2.51 -8.93
CA HIS A 48 -2.22 -2.48 -8.44
C HIS A 48 -2.33 -1.72 -7.11
N ASP A 49 -1.33 -1.84 -6.23
CA ASP A 49 -1.27 -1.05 -5.00
C ASP A 49 -1.15 0.45 -5.30
N PHE A 50 -0.42 0.80 -6.37
CA PHE A 50 -0.36 2.17 -6.89
C PHE A 50 -1.72 2.67 -7.42
N GLU A 51 -2.46 1.84 -8.15
CA GLU A 51 -3.82 2.17 -8.59
C GLU A 51 -4.75 2.44 -7.39
N VAL A 52 -4.73 1.56 -6.38
CA VAL A 52 -5.53 1.74 -5.16
C VAL A 52 -5.17 3.05 -4.45
N ALA A 53 -3.88 3.38 -4.38
CA ALA A 53 -3.41 4.60 -3.74
C ALA A 53 -3.92 5.86 -4.45
N ASN A 54 -3.87 5.89 -5.79
CA ASN A 54 -4.38 7.02 -6.57
C ASN A 54 -5.89 7.23 -6.38
N GLU A 55 -6.66 6.15 -6.28
CA GLU A 55 -8.12 6.19 -6.11
C GLU A 55 -8.56 6.74 -4.75
N ILE A 56 -7.65 6.79 -3.77
CA ILE A 56 -7.91 7.31 -2.41
C ILE A 56 -7.06 8.53 -2.07
N ASP A 57 -6.36 9.12 -3.05
CA ASP A 57 -5.44 10.24 -2.88
C ASP A 57 -4.34 9.98 -1.81
N ALA A 58 -3.80 8.76 -1.81
CA ALA A 58 -2.69 8.37 -0.94
C ALA A 58 -1.35 8.45 -1.67
N LYS A 59 -0.29 8.78 -0.93
CA LYS A 59 1.10 8.63 -1.41
C LYS A 59 1.42 7.14 -1.50
N CYS A 60 1.75 6.66 -2.69
CA CYS A 60 2.15 5.27 -2.88
C CYS A 60 3.67 5.09 -2.77
N ILE A 61 4.09 4.14 -1.95
CA ILE A 61 5.47 3.66 -1.87
C ILE A 61 5.48 2.18 -2.26
N LEU A 62 6.16 1.86 -3.36
CA LEU A 62 6.34 0.49 -3.82
C LEU A 62 7.66 -0.05 -3.28
N LEU A 63 7.56 -1.01 -2.35
CA LEU A 63 8.70 -1.71 -1.77
C LEU A 63 9.14 -2.86 -2.69
N MET A 64 10.31 -2.71 -3.29
CA MET A 64 10.86 -3.63 -4.27
C MET A 64 11.63 -4.75 -3.61
N ASN A 65 10.91 -5.81 -3.21
CA ASN A 65 11.52 -6.99 -2.60
C ASN A 65 12.24 -7.96 -3.60
N GLY A 66 12.63 -7.50 -4.80
CA GLY A 66 13.49 -8.22 -5.76
C GLY A 66 12.90 -8.56 -7.16
N HIS A 67 13.78 -8.62 -8.18
CA HIS A 67 13.66 -8.98 -9.62
C HIS A 67 12.39 -8.58 -10.42
N GLN A 68 11.42 -7.87 -9.87
CA GLN A 68 10.41 -7.21 -10.70
C GLN A 68 11.11 -6.17 -11.58
N SER A 69 10.79 -6.17 -12.87
CA SER A 69 11.43 -5.28 -13.83
C SER A 69 11.08 -3.84 -13.47
N ILE A 70 12.04 -3.16 -12.84
CA ILE A 70 12.04 -1.72 -12.50
C ILE A 70 11.52 -0.87 -13.67
N SER A 71 11.72 -1.31 -14.91
CA SER A 71 11.24 -0.67 -16.13
C SER A 71 9.71 -0.52 -16.26
N LYS A 72 8.90 -1.42 -15.67
CA LYS A 72 7.44 -1.29 -15.65
C LYS A 72 6.95 -0.33 -14.57
N ILE A 73 7.66 -0.30 -13.44
CA ILE A 73 7.30 0.52 -12.27
C ILE A 73 7.78 1.96 -12.45
N LYS A 74 8.93 2.19 -13.08
CA LYS A 74 9.41 3.54 -13.42
C LYS A 74 8.49 4.33 -14.37
N LYS A 75 7.48 3.68 -14.97
CA LYS A 75 6.44 4.37 -15.75
C LYS A 75 5.30 4.91 -14.89
N SER A 76 5.17 4.46 -13.64
CA SER A 76 4.28 5.09 -12.67
C SER A 76 5.01 6.22 -11.94
N ASN A 77 4.25 7.18 -11.42
CA ASN A 77 4.78 8.22 -10.52
C ASN A 77 4.88 7.72 -9.07
N ALA A 78 4.96 6.40 -8.87
CA ALA A 78 5.09 5.83 -7.53
C ALA A 78 6.47 6.12 -6.96
N ILE A 79 6.54 6.36 -5.64
CA ILE A 79 7.81 6.38 -4.94
C ILE A 79 8.29 4.93 -4.84
N ILE A 80 9.56 4.68 -5.14
CA ILE A 80 10.14 3.34 -5.08
C ILE A 80 11.06 3.29 -3.86
N ALA A 81 10.93 2.24 -3.05
CA ALA A 81 11.89 1.90 -2.00
C ALA A 81 12.48 0.53 -2.30
N GLU A 82 13.80 0.38 -2.29
CA GLU A 82 14.49 -0.88 -2.58
C GLU A 82 14.54 -1.83 -1.37
N ASN A 83 14.35 -1.29 -0.17
CA ASN A 83 14.36 -2.03 1.08
C ASN A 83 13.56 -1.29 2.17
N LEU A 84 13.40 -1.95 3.32
CA LEU A 84 12.64 -1.41 4.44
C LEU A 84 13.32 -0.19 5.05
N GLU A 85 14.66 -0.12 5.05
CA GLU A 85 15.41 1.02 5.56
C GLU A 85 15.11 2.30 4.76
N GLU A 86 15.11 2.20 3.43
CA GLU A 86 14.76 3.30 2.54
C GLU A 86 13.29 3.70 2.70
N LEU A 87 12.39 2.72 2.79
CA LEU A 87 10.97 2.98 3.05
C LEU A 87 10.78 3.79 4.33
N ILE A 88 11.45 3.39 5.41
CA ILE A 88 11.40 4.07 6.71
C ILE A 88 11.93 5.50 6.58
N SER A 89 12.97 5.73 5.79
CA SER A 89 13.52 7.08 5.52
C SER A 89 12.58 7.97 4.70
N ILE A 90 11.65 7.42 3.92
CA ILE A 90 10.69 8.18 3.11
C ILE A 90 9.50 8.65 3.97
N ILE A 91 9.09 7.86 4.95
CA ILE A 91 7.90 8.14 5.78
C ILE A 91 8.21 8.96 7.04
N ASN A 92 9.46 8.98 7.50
CA ASN A 92 9.93 9.76 8.65
C ASN A 92 10.40 11.16 8.24
#